data_AF-A0A936MUC7-F1
#
_entry.id   AF-A0A936MUC7-F1
#
_cell.length_a   1.000
_cell.length_b   1.000
_cell.length_c   1.000
_cell.angle_alpha   90.00
_cell.angle_beta   90.00
_cell.angle_gamma   90.00
#
_symmetry.space_group_name_H-M   'P 1'
#
loop_
_entity.id
_entity.type
_entity.pdbx_description
1 polymer ?
#
loop_
_entity_poly.entity_id
_entity_poly.type
_entity_poly.pdbx_seq_one_letter_code
_entity_poly.pdbx_strand_id
1 'polypeptide(L)'
;MVAAEPGAEKYIRAYMSGGNFIDGVTRYCLWLKDADPRELKKLTLVWDRVENVKKFREASTAASTRAYAKYPTLFRQIAQPNSDYLAIPEVSSERRAYIPIGFISQDVTVPKSFRVLLLARSTGWSFFLVVVLATPSR
;
A
#
# COMPACT_ATOMS: atom_id res chain seq x y z
N MET A 1 -5.18 8.02 17.45
CA MET A 1 -3.72 8.18 17.30
C MET A 1 -3.38 9.66 17.21
N VAL A 2 -3.74 10.37 16.14
CA VAL A 2 -3.44 11.81 15.97
C VAL A 2 -3.91 12.66 17.17
N ALA A 3 -5.09 12.37 17.72
CA ALA A 3 -5.59 13.08 18.90
C ALA A 3 -4.68 12.95 20.15
N ALA A 4 -3.94 11.84 20.30
CA ALA A 4 -3.02 11.61 21.41
C ALA A 4 -1.57 11.97 21.04
N GLU A 5 -1.20 11.86 19.77
CA GLU A 5 0.12 12.15 19.22
C GLU A 5 -0.01 12.94 17.91
N PRO A 6 -0.17 14.27 17.97
CA PRO A 6 -0.35 15.09 16.77
C PRO A 6 0.84 14.98 15.80
N GLY A 7 2.06 14.82 16.33
CA GLY A 7 3.27 14.63 15.54
C GLY A 7 3.28 13.37 14.65
N ALA A 8 2.33 12.44 14.85
CA ALA A 8 2.17 11.26 14.00
C ALA A 8 1.46 11.58 12.66
N GLU A 9 0.76 12.71 12.55
CA GLU A 9 -0.05 13.07 11.38
C GLU A 9 0.75 13.06 10.08
N LYS A 10 1.98 13.59 10.09
CA LYS A 10 2.89 13.60 8.93
C LYS A 10 3.30 12.22 8.41
N TYR A 11 3.11 11.17 9.22
CA TYR A 11 3.39 9.79 8.84
C TYR A 11 2.14 9.02 8.44
N ILE A 12 0.96 9.63 8.52
CA ILE A 12 -0.29 8.98 8.12
C ILE A 12 -0.48 9.20 6.64
N ARG A 13 -0.69 8.10 5.93
CA ARG A 13 -0.92 8.10 4.50
C ARG A 13 -2.18 7.31 4.17
N ALA A 14 -2.91 7.77 3.16
CA ALA A 14 -4.03 7.01 2.61
C ALA A 14 -3.51 5.65 2.13
N TYR A 15 -4.27 4.61 2.45
CA TYR A 15 -3.94 3.24 2.12
C TYR A 15 -5.14 2.57 1.46
N MET A 16 -4.95 2.14 0.23
CA MET A 16 -6.02 1.57 -0.57
C MET A 16 -5.64 0.17 -0.99
N SER A 17 -6.46 -0.82 -0.68
CA SER A 17 -6.35 -2.22 -1.14
C SER A 17 -7.38 -2.51 -2.25
N GLY A 18 -7.23 -3.62 -3.00
CA GLY A 18 -8.15 -3.94 -4.11
C GLY A 18 -9.62 -3.94 -3.68
N GLY A 19 -9.94 -4.56 -2.54
CA GLY A 19 -11.29 -4.53 -1.97
C GLY A 19 -11.73 -3.12 -1.56
N ASN A 20 -10.87 -2.36 -0.88
CA ASN A 20 -11.16 -0.97 -0.48
C ASN A 20 -11.49 -0.08 -1.69
N PHE A 21 -10.79 -0.25 -2.81
CA PHE A 21 -11.04 0.51 -4.04
C PHE A 21 -12.37 0.14 -4.67
N ILE A 22 -12.69 -1.16 -4.71
CA ILE A 22 -13.96 -1.65 -5.22
C ILE A 22 -15.14 -1.16 -4.36
N ASP A 23 -14.95 -1.14 -3.05
CA ASP A 23 -15.99 -0.80 -2.07
C ASP A 23 -16.04 0.72 -1.74
N GLY A 24 -15.12 1.52 -2.29
CA GLY A 24 -15.02 2.96 -2.00
C GLY A 24 -14.60 3.30 -0.57
N VAL A 25 -13.97 2.35 0.14
CA VAL A 25 -13.57 2.51 1.55
C VAL A 25 -12.15 3.06 1.65
N THR A 26 -11.99 4.21 2.30
CA THR A 26 -10.65 4.77 2.58
C THR A 26 -10.09 4.18 3.87
N ARG A 27 -8.85 3.67 3.81
CA ARG A 27 -8.08 3.29 5.00
C ARG A 27 -6.80 4.12 5.07
N TYR A 28 -6.11 4.01 6.20
CA TYR A 28 -4.87 4.73 6.45
C TYR A 28 -3.80 3.77 6.96
N CYS A 29 -2.55 4.10 6.69
CA CYS A 29 -1.39 3.40 7.21
C CYS A 29 -0.34 4.38 7.74
N LEU A 30 0.54 3.87 8.61
CA LEU A 30 1.77 4.56 8.98
C LEU A 30 2.82 4.32 7.89
N TRP A 31 3.18 5.38 7.18
CA TRP A 31 4.24 5.40 6.20
C TRP A 31 5.51 5.98 6.84
N LEU A 32 6.35 5.08 7.38
CA LEU A 32 7.57 5.46 8.11
C LEU A 32 8.83 5.34 7.26
N LYS A 33 8.68 5.29 5.93
CA LYS A 33 9.81 5.33 5.01
C LYS A 33 10.51 6.69 5.18
N ASP A 34 11.82 6.65 5.38
CA ASP A 34 12.67 7.84 5.54
C ASP A 34 12.34 8.71 6.77
N ALA A 35 11.58 8.17 7.75
CA ALA A 35 11.27 8.87 9.00
C ALA A 35 12.50 8.96 9.91
N ASP A 36 12.73 10.14 10.53
CA ASP A 36 13.82 10.33 11.49
C ASP A 36 13.62 9.45 12.73
N PRO A 37 14.54 8.53 13.05
CA PRO A 37 14.47 7.70 14.26
C PRO A 37 14.33 8.50 15.56
N ARG A 38 14.86 9.72 15.61
CA ARG A 38 14.77 10.59 16.80
C ARG A 38 13.35 11.13 17.00
N GLU A 39 12.64 11.40 15.92
CA GLU A 39 11.24 11.83 15.97
C GLU A 39 10.33 10.67 16.32
N LEU A 40 10.55 9.50 15.69
CA LEU A 40 9.74 8.30 15.96
C LEU A 40 9.81 7.86 17.42
N LYS A 41 10.98 7.97 18.06
CA LYS A 41 11.14 7.63 19.48
C LYS A 41 10.34 8.53 20.43
N LYS A 42 9.94 9.73 19.98
CA LYS A 42 9.08 10.64 20.76
C LYS A 42 7.58 10.30 20.62
N LEU A 43 7.23 9.48 19.64
CA LEU A 43 5.85 9.06 19.34
C LEU A 43 5.64 7.65 19.90
N THR A 44 5.39 7.55 21.20
CA THR A 44 5.23 6.30 21.94
C THR A 44 4.20 5.35 21.30
N LEU A 45 3.02 5.83 20.90
CA LEU A 45 1.96 4.99 20.29
C LEU A 45 2.32 4.51 18.88
N VAL A 46 3.12 5.28 18.15
CA VAL A 46 3.69 4.85 16.86
C VAL A 46 4.78 3.81 17.11
N TRP A 47 5.65 4.07 18.09
CA TRP A 47 6.73 3.18 18.46
C TRP A 47 6.24 1.81 18.95
N ASP A 48 5.20 1.77 19.79
CA ASP A 48 4.56 0.54 20.24
C ASP A 48 4.06 -0.31 19.06
N ARG A 49 3.50 0.33 18.02
CA ARG A 49 3.09 -0.38 16.80
C ARG A 49 4.29 -0.95 16.05
N VAL A 50 5.39 -0.20 15.96
CA VAL A 50 6.64 -0.68 15.33
C VAL A 50 7.20 -1.88 16.09
N GLU A 51 7.19 -1.85 17.42
CA GLU A 51 7.62 -2.98 18.23
C GLU A 51 6.72 -4.22 18.06
N ASN A 52 5.40 -4.02 17.98
CA ASN A 52 4.47 -5.11 17.71
C ASN A 52 4.71 -5.74 16.34
N VAL A 53 5.00 -4.93 15.31
CA VAL A 53 5.39 -5.43 13.98
C VAL A 53 6.70 -6.23 14.06
N LYS A 54 7.69 -5.75 14.82
CA LYS A 54 8.95 -6.47 15.04
C LYS A 54 8.70 -7.85 15.67
N LYS A 55 8.01 -7.88 16.82
CA LYS A 55 7.67 -9.12 17.55
C LYS A 55 6.92 -10.11 16.67
N PHE A 56 5.91 -9.63 15.92
CA PHE A 56 5.16 -10.46 14.98
C PHE A 56 6.06 -11.07 13.89
N ARG A 57 6.98 -10.28 13.32
CA ARG A 57 7.91 -10.77 12.29
C ARG A 57 8.91 -11.78 12.85
N GLU A 58 9.44 -11.54 14.05
CA GLU A 58 10.37 -12.45 14.74
C GLU A 58 9.72 -13.81 15.03
N ALA A 59 8.45 -13.82 15.41
CA ALA A 59 7.69 -15.03 15.67
C ALA A 59 7.26 -15.80 14.41
N SER A 60 7.50 -15.26 13.20
CA SER A 60 7.05 -15.89 11.96
C SER A 60 7.80 -17.19 11.65
N THR A 61 7.10 -18.21 11.14
CA THR A 61 7.71 -19.46 10.65
C THR A 61 8.51 -19.29 9.36
N ALA A 62 8.21 -18.25 8.57
CA ALA A 62 8.92 -17.95 7.33
C ALA A 62 10.24 -17.20 7.59
N ALA A 63 11.37 -17.79 7.20
CA ALA A 63 12.70 -17.21 7.37
C ALA A 63 12.83 -15.81 6.74
N SER A 64 12.22 -15.62 5.56
CA SER A 64 12.22 -14.33 4.86
C SER A 64 11.45 -13.23 5.60
N THR A 65 10.40 -13.59 6.36
CA THR A 65 9.65 -12.66 7.20
C THR A 65 10.45 -12.30 8.46
N ARG A 66 11.07 -13.30 9.11
CA ARG A 66 11.94 -13.08 10.28
C ARG A 66 13.13 -12.17 9.96
N ALA A 67 13.79 -12.39 8.81
CA ALA A 67 14.89 -11.54 8.36
C ALA A 67 14.50 -10.06 8.27
N TYR A 68 13.23 -9.78 7.93
CA TYR A 68 12.68 -8.44 7.80
C TYR A 68 12.22 -7.82 9.13
N ALA A 69 12.34 -8.53 10.25
CA ALA A 69 12.15 -7.95 11.59
C ALA A 69 13.19 -6.87 11.92
N LYS A 70 14.36 -6.89 11.27
CA LYS A 70 15.40 -5.85 11.37
C LYS A 70 14.95 -4.48 10.83
N TYR A 71 13.91 -4.46 9.98
CA TYR A 71 13.38 -3.26 9.34
C TYR A 71 11.89 -3.06 9.68
N PRO A 72 11.51 -2.93 10.97
CA PRO A 72 10.11 -2.97 11.40
C PRO A 72 9.30 -1.74 10.97
N THR A 73 9.97 -0.63 10.64
CA THR A 73 9.36 0.61 10.13
C THR A 73 9.02 0.53 8.65
N LEU A 74 9.60 -0.40 7.90
CA LEU A 74 9.40 -0.53 6.46
C LEU A 74 8.39 -1.61 6.12
N PHE A 75 7.65 -1.39 5.04
CA PHE A 75 6.89 -2.46 4.40
C PHE A 75 7.83 -3.39 3.66
N ARG A 76 7.53 -4.70 3.68
CA ARG A 76 8.35 -5.71 3.02
C ARG A 76 8.48 -5.50 1.52
N GLN A 77 7.43 -5.00 0.89
CA GLN A 77 7.37 -4.70 -0.53
C GLN A 77 6.89 -3.27 -0.67
N ILE A 78 7.79 -2.41 -1.14
CA ILE A 78 7.52 -1.01 -1.42
C ILE A 78 7.59 -0.87 -2.94
N ALA A 79 6.43 -0.79 -3.59
CA ALA A 79 6.31 -0.60 -5.03
C ALA A 79 5.66 0.76 -5.36
N GLN A 80 5.68 1.69 -4.40
CA GLN A 80 5.04 2.99 -4.55
C GLN A 80 5.74 3.82 -5.62
N PRO A 81 5.05 4.26 -6.67
CA PRO A 81 5.62 5.11 -7.70
C PRO A 81 5.76 6.57 -7.23
N ASN A 82 6.60 7.33 -7.94
CA ASN A 82 6.83 8.77 -7.72
C ASN A 82 5.94 9.66 -8.62
N SER A 83 4.85 9.10 -9.14
CA SER A 83 3.88 9.78 -9.98
C SER A 83 2.51 9.15 -9.79
N ASP A 84 1.46 9.87 -10.18
CA ASP A 84 0.12 9.31 -10.26
C ASP A 84 0.12 8.05 -11.13
N TYR A 85 -0.75 7.11 -10.81
CA TYR A 85 -0.71 5.77 -11.40
C TYR A 85 -2.11 5.22 -11.63
N LEU A 86 -2.22 4.27 -12.56
CA LEU A 86 -3.45 3.52 -12.81
C LEU A 86 -3.45 2.29 -11.90
N ALA A 87 -4.47 2.19 -11.06
CA ALA A 87 -4.67 1.08 -10.16
C ALA A 87 -5.60 0.05 -10.78
N ILE A 88 -5.13 -1.21 -10.80
CA ILE A 88 -5.87 -2.36 -11.28
C ILE A 88 -5.90 -3.40 -10.14
N PRO A 89 -7.07 -3.72 -9.56
CA PRO A 89 -7.16 -4.69 -8.48
C PRO A 89 -6.76 -6.08 -9.00
N GLU A 90 -5.95 -6.81 -8.24
CA GLU A 90 -5.50 -8.15 -8.62
C GLU A 90 -6.64 -9.17 -8.59
N VAL A 91 -7.61 -8.99 -7.69
CA VAL A 91 -8.77 -9.86 -7.53
C VAL A 91 -10.03 -9.02 -7.65
N SER A 92 -10.93 -9.44 -8.54
CA SER A 92 -12.28 -8.91 -8.65
C SER A 92 -13.25 -10.05 -8.97
N SER A 93 -14.53 -9.88 -8.63
CA SER A 93 -15.55 -10.90 -8.95
C SER A 93 -15.69 -11.09 -10.45
N GLU A 94 -15.67 -12.36 -10.89
CA GLU A 94 -15.96 -12.79 -12.26
C GLU A 94 -17.35 -12.36 -12.78
N ARG A 95 -18.28 -12.00 -11.87
CA ARG A 95 -19.62 -11.53 -12.24
C ARG A 95 -19.61 -10.12 -12.85
N ARG A 96 -18.51 -9.38 -12.72
CA ARG A 96 -18.40 -8.02 -13.27
C ARG A 96 -18.03 -8.10 -14.74
N ALA A 97 -18.78 -7.39 -15.59
CA ALA A 97 -18.49 -7.30 -17.03
C ALA A 97 -17.14 -6.62 -17.34
N TYR A 98 -16.63 -5.80 -16.41
CA TYR A 98 -15.34 -5.14 -16.50
C TYR A 98 -14.65 -5.11 -15.13
N ILE A 99 -13.32 -5.13 -15.16
CA ILE A 99 -12.50 -4.92 -13.96
C ILE A 99 -12.55 -3.44 -13.61
N PRO A 100 -12.89 -3.07 -12.36
CA PRO A 100 -12.83 -1.68 -11.94
C PRO A 100 -11.38 -1.22 -11.95
N ILE A 101 -11.09 -0.17 -12.71
CA ILE A 101 -9.77 0.47 -12.81
C ILE A 101 -9.92 1.96 -12.54
N GLY A 102 -8.88 2.61 -12.03
CA GLY A 102 -8.95 4.04 -11.72
C GLY A 102 -7.60 4.70 -11.54
N PHE A 103 -7.55 6.01 -11.79
CA PHE A 103 -6.38 6.82 -11.51
C PHE A 103 -6.31 7.12 -10.02
N ILE A 104 -5.13 6.92 -9.44
CA ILE A 104 -4.86 7.17 -8.03
C ILE A 104 -3.66 8.12 -7.93
N SER A 105 -3.76 9.11 -7.04
CA SER A 105 -2.65 10.01 -6.73
C SER A 105 -1.46 9.23 -6.20
N GLN A 106 -0.25 9.70 -6.54
CA GLN A 106 0.98 9.20 -5.94
C GLN A 106 0.93 9.18 -4.41
N ASP A 107 0.14 10.03 -3.75
CA ASP A 107 0.06 10.14 -2.29
C ASP A 107 -0.72 9.01 -1.62
N VAL A 108 -1.40 8.14 -2.38
CA VAL A 108 -2.05 6.96 -1.82
C VAL A 108 -1.14 5.76 -1.94
N THR A 109 -0.91 5.06 -0.83
CA THR A 109 -0.15 3.81 -0.82
C THR A 109 -1.05 2.63 -1.16
N VAL A 110 -0.62 1.79 -2.10
CA VAL A 110 -1.29 0.54 -2.45
C VAL A 110 -0.44 -0.68 -2.05
N PRO A 111 -1.04 -1.73 -1.45
CA PRO A 111 -0.36 -2.99 -1.25
C PRO A 111 -0.25 -3.80 -2.55
N LYS A 112 0.49 -4.91 -2.47
CA LYS A 112 0.64 -5.88 -3.56
C LYS A 112 -0.68 -6.38 -4.17
N SER A 113 -1.81 -6.32 -3.44
CA SER A 113 -3.12 -6.70 -4.00
C SER A 113 -3.61 -5.77 -5.13
N PHE A 114 -2.84 -4.74 -5.47
CA PHE A 114 -2.91 -4.06 -6.75
C PHE A 114 -1.77 -4.48 -7.68
N ARG A 115 -2.13 -4.74 -8.94
CA ARG A 115 -1.18 -4.57 -10.04
C ARG A 115 -1.14 -3.07 -10.33
N VAL A 116 -0.02 -2.43 -10.00
CA VAL A 116 0.24 -1.03 -10.35
C VAL A 116 0.77 -1.00 -11.77
N LEU A 117 0.03 -0.37 -12.68
CA LEU A 117 0.56 -0.05 -14.00
C LEU A 117 1.05 1.39 -13.97
N LEU A 118 2.36 1.57 -14.12
CA LEU A 118 2.94 2.88 -14.34
C LEU A 118 2.55 3.33 -15.75
N LEU A 119 1.52 4.15 -15.86
CA LEU A 119 1.38 5.00 -17.03
C LEU A 119 2.38 6.14 -16.87
N ALA A 120 3.61 5.92 -17.35
CA ALA A 120 4.48 7.05 -17.67
C ALA A 120 3.64 8.00 -18.52
N ARG A 121 3.57 9.26 -18.11
CA ARG A 121 2.77 10.31 -18.73
C ARG A 121 3.29 10.52 -20.17
N SER A 122 2.94 9.63 -21.10
CA SER A 122 3.21 9.79 -22.52
C SER A 122 2.15 10.73 -23.05
N THR A 123 2.62 11.90 -23.46
CA THR A 123 1.86 12.85 -24.26
C THR A 123 1.26 12.14 -25.46
N GLY A 124 -0.07 12.08 -25.49
CA GLY A 124 -0.84 11.69 -26.68
C GLY A 124 -1.14 10.19 -26.79
N TRP A 125 -2.43 9.86 -26.79
CA TRP A 125 -3.01 8.70 -27.48
C TRP A 125 -2.48 7.30 -27.13
N SER A 126 -1.92 7.08 -25.95
CA SER A 126 -1.66 5.71 -25.46
C SER A 126 -2.89 5.15 -24.73
N PHE A 127 -4.03 5.06 -25.43
CA PHE A 127 -5.11 4.14 -25.03
C PHE A 127 -4.69 2.73 -25.45
N PHE A 128 -3.71 2.16 -24.75
CA PHE A 128 -3.41 0.74 -24.93
C PHE A 128 -4.47 -0.04 -24.16
N LEU A 129 -5.34 -0.69 -24.93
CA LEU A 129 -6.38 -1.61 -24.54
C LEU A 129 -5.85 -2.63 -23.51
N VAL A 130 -5.98 -2.35 -22.22
CA VAL A 130 -5.81 -3.37 -21.17
C VAL A 130 -7.13 -4.14 -21.07
N VAL A 131 -7.43 -4.93 -22.10
CA VAL A 131 -8.44 -6.00 -22.00
C VAL A 131 -7.75 -7.15 -21.27
N VAL A 132 -7.82 -7.14 -19.94
CA VAL A 132 -7.58 -8.36 -19.18
C VAL A 132 -8.83 -9.22 -19.37
N LEU A 133 -8.79 -10.12 -20.36
CA LEU A 133 -9.73 -11.22 -20.42
C LEU A 133 -9.55 -12.00 -19.12
N ALA A 134 -10.53 -11.90 -18.21
CA ALA A 134 -10.64 -12.82 -17.10
C ALA A 134 -10.78 -14.23 -17.70
N THR A 135 -9.68 -14.99 -17.73
CA THR A 135 -9.75 -16.41 -18.04
C THR A 135 -10.60 -17.08 -16.97
N PRO A 136 -11.67 -17.82 -17.33
CA PRO A 136 -12.43 -18.57 -16.34
C PRO A 136 -11.51 -19.63 -15.73
N SER A 137 -11.38 -19.65 -14.41
CA SER A 137 -10.75 -20.79 -13.73
C SER A 137 -11.68 -21.99 -13.84
N ARG A 138 -11.16 -23.11 -14.36
CA ARG A 138 -11.83 -24.42 -14.32
C ARG A 138 -11.99 -24.92 -12.89
#